data_AF-A0A8T4YQT7-F1
#
_entry.id   AF-A0A8T4YQT7-F1
#
_cell.length_a   1.000
_cell.length_b   1.000
_cell.length_c   1.000
_cell.angle_alpha   90.00
_cell.angle_beta   90.00
_cell.angle_gamma   90.00
#
_symmetry.space_group_name_H-M   'P 1'
#
loop_
_entity.id
_entity.type
_entity.pdbx_description
1 polymer ?
#
loop_
_entity_poly.entity_id
_entity_poly.type
_entity_poly.pdbx_seq_one_letter_code
_entity_poly.pdbx_strand_id
1 'polypeptide(L)'
;MIKLQEMDAVRVKVRVAGIIQGVGFRPFVYRTAVKNGLKGYVRNMGDAGVEILLEGEENAIKGFLRDLREKKPPLARIHEIITVKLNGENQYTSFTIEKSSNESELSGSIIPPDIAICNECLKELRDRSNPRYEYFFITCTDCGPRYTIIERLPYDRENTTMRKFPMCSF
;
A
#
# COMPACT_ATOMS: atom_id res chain seq x y z
N MET A 1 -32.99 9.47 27.82
CA MET A 1 -32.25 10.15 26.75
C MET A 1 -30.77 9.82 26.94
N ILE A 2 -30.24 8.85 26.22
CA ILE A 2 -28.80 8.54 26.25
C ILE A 2 -28.18 9.45 25.18
N LYS A 3 -27.50 10.51 25.62
CA LYS A 3 -26.58 11.23 24.72
C LYS A 3 -25.45 10.25 24.41
N LEU A 4 -25.49 9.65 23.22
CA LEU A 4 -24.30 9.03 22.62
C LEU A 4 -23.22 10.12 22.66
N GLN A 5 -22.12 9.88 23.36
CA GLN A 5 -20.94 10.73 23.23
C GLN A 5 -20.62 10.77 21.74
N GLU A 6 -20.67 11.96 21.13
CA GLU A 6 -20.02 12.19 19.85
C GLU A 6 -18.55 11.86 20.07
N MET A 7 -18.15 10.66 19.63
CA MET A 7 -16.76 10.29 19.54
C MET A 7 -16.18 11.15 18.43
N ASP A 8 -15.46 12.20 18.82
CA ASP A 8 -14.87 13.18 17.92
C ASP A 8 -14.13 12.44 16.79
N ALA A 9 -14.74 12.45 15.61
CA ALA A 9 -14.13 11.90 14.42
C ALA A 9 -12.83 12.64 14.15
N VAL A 10 -11.73 11.89 14.05
CA VAL A 10 -10.39 12.44 13.87
C VAL A 10 -9.93 12.19 12.44
N ARG A 11 -9.25 13.19 11.90
CA ARG A 11 -8.53 13.11 10.62
C ARG A 11 -7.04 13.04 10.90
N VAL A 12 -6.37 12.01 10.40
CA VAL A 12 -4.92 11.82 10.59
C VAL A 12 -4.28 11.56 9.23
N LYS A 13 -3.31 12.40 8.89
CA LYS A 13 -2.38 12.13 7.80
C LYS A 13 -1.21 11.33 8.36
N VAL A 14 -0.92 10.21 7.73
CA VAL A 14 0.20 9.32 8.05
C VAL A 14 1.13 9.31 6.86
N ARG A 15 2.41 9.56 7.11
CA ARG A 15 3.49 9.35 6.16
C ARG A 15 4.30 8.15 6.59
N VAL A 16 4.61 7.26 5.65
CA VAL A 16 5.37 6.05 5.89
C VAL A 16 6.59 6.02 4.98
N ALA A 17 7.77 5.85 5.56
CA ALA A 17 9.02 5.71 4.84
C ALA A 17 9.65 4.33 5.07
N GLY A 18 10.31 3.80 4.04
CA GLY A 18 11.05 2.54 4.09
C GLY A 18 11.02 1.77 2.77
N ILE A 19 11.06 0.44 2.85
CA ILE A 19 10.86 -0.45 1.70
C ILE A 19 9.36 -0.78 1.64
N ILE A 20 8.57 0.11 1.05
CA ILE A 20 7.10 0.05 1.13
C ILE A 20 6.39 0.25 -0.22
N GLN A 21 7.12 0.58 -1.29
CA GLN A 21 6.59 0.58 -2.65
C GLN A 21 6.97 -0.70 -3.40
N GLY A 22 6.10 -1.18 -4.31
CA GLY A 22 6.33 -2.43 -5.04
C GLY A 22 6.18 -3.72 -4.22
N VAL A 23 5.75 -3.64 -2.96
CA VAL A 23 5.67 -4.79 -2.03
C VAL A 23 4.25 -5.07 -1.54
N GLY A 24 3.24 -4.71 -2.33
CA GLY A 24 1.82 -4.93 -1.95
C GLY A 24 1.31 -4.05 -0.80
N PHE A 25 2.01 -2.96 -0.46
CA PHE A 25 1.68 -2.13 0.70
C PHE A 25 0.35 -1.36 0.53
N ARG A 26 0.07 -0.75 -0.64
CA ARG A 26 -1.21 -0.05 -0.88
C ARG A 26 -2.44 -0.98 -0.69
N PRO A 27 -2.50 -2.19 -1.28
CA PRO A 27 -3.57 -3.15 -0.99
C PRO A 27 -3.65 -3.54 0.49
N PHE A 28 -2.51 -3.71 1.17
CA PHE A 28 -2.48 -4.01 2.60
C PHE A 28 -3.08 -2.87 3.44
N VAL A 29 -2.68 -1.63 3.18
CA VAL A 29 -3.22 -0.44 3.84
C VAL A 29 -4.73 -0.35 3.62
N TYR A 30 -5.18 -0.50 2.37
CA TYR A 30 -6.61 -0.50 2.04
C TYR A 30 -7.39 -1.53 2.88
N ARG A 31 -6.97 -2.80 2.86
CA ARG A 31 -7.65 -3.87 3.63
C ARG A 31 -7.65 -3.58 5.13
N THR A 32 -6.55 -3.03 5.65
CA THR A 32 -6.42 -2.71 7.07
C THR A 32 -7.32 -1.54 7.46
N ALA A 33 -7.41 -0.50 6.64
CA ALA A 33 -8.30 0.64 6.88
C ALA A 33 -9.77 0.22 6.85
N VAL A 34 -10.19 -0.52 5.82
CA VAL A 34 -11.56 -1.03 5.68
C VAL A 34 -11.93 -1.93 6.87
N LYS A 35 -11.03 -2.84 7.29
CA LYS A 35 -11.25 -3.71 8.45
C LYS A 35 -11.46 -2.93 9.76
N ASN A 36 -10.81 -1.78 9.91
CA ASN A 36 -10.96 -0.90 11.08
C ASN A 36 -12.10 0.12 10.92
N GLY A 37 -12.91 0.05 9.85
CA GLY A 37 -14.01 0.99 9.61
C GLY A 37 -13.56 2.42 9.28
N LEU A 38 -12.32 2.60 8.85
CA LEU A 38 -11.75 3.91 8.52
C LEU A 38 -12.05 4.31 7.07
N LYS A 39 -12.13 5.62 6.84
CA LYS A 39 -12.31 6.24 5.52
C LYS A 39 -11.08 7.09 5.16
N GLY A 40 -10.95 7.49 3.90
CA GLY A 40 -9.79 8.26 3.42
C GLY A 40 -9.10 7.60 2.24
N TYR A 41 -7.77 7.65 2.19
CA TYR A 41 -7.03 7.10 1.05
C TYR A 41 -5.63 6.60 1.40
N VAL A 42 -5.03 5.88 0.45
CA VAL A 42 -3.60 5.61 0.38
C VAL A 42 -3.06 5.91 -1.02
N ARG A 43 -1.88 6.54 -1.11
CA ARG A 43 -1.17 6.78 -2.38
C ARG A 43 0.35 6.67 -2.23
N ASN A 44 1.04 6.27 -3.31
CA ASN A 44 2.50 6.31 -3.37
C ASN A 44 2.97 7.75 -3.63
N MET A 45 4.16 8.08 -3.13
CA MET A 45 4.81 9.38 -3.27
C MET A 45 6.11 9.28 -4.10
N GLY A 46 6.58 10.41 -4.62
CA GLY A 46 7.75 10.49 -5.51
C GLY A 46 9.08 10.13 -4.84
N ASP A 47 9.13 10.19 -3.52
CA ASP A 47 10.29 9.86 -2.67
C ASP A 47 10.34 8.37 -2.24
N ALA A 48 9.60 7.50 -2.94
CA ALA A 48 9.36 6.10 -2.55
C ALA A 48 8.57 5.92 -1.24
N GLY A 49 8.04 6.99 -0.64
CA GLY A 49 7.17 6.98 0.53
C GLY A 49 5.70 6.64 0.21
N VAL A 50 4.88 6.49 1.25
CA VAL A 50 3.43 6.34 1.14
C VAL A 50 2.73 7.36 2.02
N GLU A 51 1.70 7.98 1.47
CA GLU A 51 0.72 8.77 2.22
C GLU A 51 -0.51 7.95 2.52
N ILE A 52 -1.04 8.13 3.72
CA ILE A 52 -2.32 7.59 4.15
C ILE A 52 -3.10 8.73 4.80
N LEU A 53 -4.32 8.98 4.35
CA LEU A 53 -5.26 9.82 5.08
C LEU A 53 -6.29 8.90 5.73
N LEU A 54 -6.48 9.04 7.04
CA LEU A 54 -7.43 8.27 7.82
C LEU A 54 -8.45 9.21 8.46
N GLU A 55 -9.71 8.85 8.32
CA GLU A 55 -10.85 9.54 8.92
C GLU A 55 -11.70 8.52 9.68
N GLY A 56 -11.99 8.80 10.95
CA GLY A 56 -12.81 7.93 11.79
C GLY A 56 -12.53 8.10 13.28
N GLU A 57 -12.95 7.12 14.07
CA GLU A 57 -12.75 7.13 15.51
C GLU A 57 -11.27 7.01 15.88
N GLU A 58 -10.83 7.72 16.91
CA GLU A 58 -9.43 7.69 17.35
C GLU A 58 -8.96 6.27 17.70
N ASN A 59 -9.82 5.45 18.32
CA ASN A 59 -9.50 4.06 18.65
C ASN A 59 -9.30 3.19 17.40
N ALA A 60 -10.10 3.41 16.35
CA ALA A 60 -9.94 2.72 15.08
C ALA A 60 -8.62 3.11 14.40
N ILE A 61 -8.23 4.38 14.44
CA ILE A 61 -6.93 4.86 13.92
C ILE A 61 -5.77 4.24 14.70
N LYS A 62 -5.86 4.17 16.04
CA LYS A 62 -4.85 3.48 16.87
C LYS A 62 -4.75 1.99 16.49
N GLY A 63 -5.88 1.32 16.30
CA GLY A 63 -5.94 -0.08 15.83
C GLY A 63 -5.27 -0.27 14.48
N PHE A 64 -5.55 0.62 13.53
CA PHE A 64 -4.91 0.65 12.22
C PHE A 64 -3.39 0.83 12.32
N LEU A 65 -2.90 1.79 13.11
CA LEU A 65 -1.46 2.06 13.23
C LEU A 65 -0.69 0.92 13.90
N ARG A 66 -1.33 0.14 14.78
CA ARG A 66 -0.77 -1.09 15.32
C ARG A 66 -0.67 -2.16 14.23
N ASP A 67 -1.77 -2.43 13.55
CA ASP A 67 -1.82 -3.44 12.48
C ASP A 67 -0.85 -3.11 11.33
N LEU A 68 -0.70 -1.83 10.98
CA LEU A 68 0.26 -1.34 9.99
C LEU A 68 1.71 -1.76 10.31
N ARG A 69 2.10 -1.76 11.60
CA ARG A 69 3.45 -2.15 12.04
C ARG A 69 3.62 -3.67 12.12
N GLU A 70 2.62 -4.35 12.67
CA GLU A 70 2.69 -5.78 13.02
C GLU A 70 2.40 -6.70 11.84
N LYS A 71 1.47 -6.32 10.96
CA LYS A 71 0.89 -7.20 9.92
C LYS A 71 1.29 -6.82 8.50
N LYS A 72 2.27 -5.92 8.34
CA LYS A 72 2.79 -5.47 7.05
C LYS A 72 3.18 -6.65 6.14
N PRO A 73 3.15 -6.48 4.81
CA PRO A 73 3.59 -7.51 3.87
C PRO A 73 5.01 -8.01 4.18
N PRO A 74 5.35 -9.28 3.85
CA PRO A 74 6.63 -9.89 4.24
C PRO A 74 7.86 -9.12 3.76
N LEU A 75 7.77 -8.51 2.57
CA LEU A 75 8.84 -7.71 1.98
C LEU A 75 8.86 -6.26 2.45
N ALA A 76 7.80 -5.81 3.12
CA ALA A 76 7.68 -4.44 3.55
C ALA A 76 8.52 -4.21 4.81
N ARG A 77 9.36 -3.17 4.78
CA ARG A 77 10.10 -2.69 5.94
C ARG A 77 9.75 -1.24 6.18
N ILE A 78 9.15 -0.97 7.32
CA ILE A 78 8.83 0.39 7.75
C ILE A 78 10.02 0.88 8.58
N HIS A 79 10.64 1.98 8.14
CA HIS A 79 11.70 2.66 8.89
C HIS A 79 11.11 3.77 9.76
N GLU A 80 10.15 4.51 9.22
CA GLU A 80 9.56 5.66 9.90
C GLU A 80 8.06 5.76 9.62
N ILE A 81 7.32 6.21 10.63
CA ILE A 81 5.91 6.59 10.52
C ILE A 81 5.75 7.96 11.19
N ILE A 82 5.32 8.94 10.43
CA ILE A 82 4.99 10.28 10.91
C ILE A 82 3.49 10.47 10.83
N THR A 83 2.87 10.92 11.93
CA THR A 83 1.43 11.15 12.01
C THR A 83 1.15 12.61 12.32
N VAL A 84 0.26 13.24 11.55
CA VAL A 84 -0.19 14.62 11.77
C VAL A 84 -1.72 14.61 11.86
N LYS A 85 -2.25 15.08 12.99
CA LYS A 85 -3.69 15.31 13.15
C LYS A 85 -4.08 16.52 12.31
N LEU A 86 -5.13 16.39 11.50
CA LEU A 86 -5.65 17.46 10.66
C LEU A 86 -6.90 18.06 11.30
N ASN A 87 -7.10 19.35 11.07
CA ASN A 87 -8.32 20.06 11.45
C ASN A 87 -9.40 19.89 10.37
N GLY A 88 -10.66 20.13 10.77
CA GLY A 88 -11.82 20.12 9.89
C GLY A 88 -12.59 18.80 9.89
N GLU A 89 -13.69 18.80 9.14
CA GLU A 89 -14.64 17.67 9.07
C GLU A 89 -14.16 16.56 8.14
N ASN A 90 -14.67 15.35 8.36
CA ASN A 90 -14.44 14.20 7.49
C ASN A 90 -14.96 14.48 6.07
N GLN A 91 -14.19 14.09 5.06
CA GLN A 91 -14.47 14.38 3.66
C GLN A 91 -14.73 13.12 2.84
N TYR A 92 -14.41 11.94 3.37
CA TYR A 92 -14.46 10.68 2.62
C TYR A 92 -15.62 9.82 3.10
N THR A 93 -16.29 9.16 2.15
CA THR A 93 -17.38 8.19 2.42
C THR A 93 -16.87 6.74 2.46
N SER A 94 -15.71 6.48 1.87
CA SER A 94 -15.05 5.18 1.81
C SER A 94 -13.53 5.34 1.91
N PHE A 95 -12.80 4.23 1.98
CA PHE A 95 -11.35 4.22 1.85
C PHE A 95 -10.98 3.84 0.41
N THR A 96 -10.05 4.54 -0.22
CA THR A 96 -9.65 4.30 -1.62
C THR A 96 -8.14 4.16 -1.81
N ILE A 97 -7.72 3.50 -2.89
CA ILE A 97 -6.34 3.57 -3.36
C ILE A 97 -6.30 4.64 -4.43
N GLU A 98 -5.66 5.77 -4.13
CA GLU A 98 -5.59 6.92 -5.03
C GLU A 98 -4.40 6.83 -5.99
N LYS A 99 -4.45 7.67 -7.03
CA LYS A 99 -3.32 7.88 -7.94
C LYS A 99 -2.12 8.39 -7.15
N SER A 100 -0.95 7.91 -7.55
CA SER A 100 0.30 8.31 -6.91
C SER A 100 0.62 9.78 -7.17
N SER A 101 1.30 10.40 -6.22
CA SER A 101 1.76 11.78 -6.28
C SER A 101 3.25 11.84 -6.64
N ASN A 102 3.65 12.85 -7.41
CA ASN A 102 5.07 13.14 -7.67
C ASN A 102 5.69 14.00 -6.56
N GLU A 103 4.91 14.41 -5.55
CA GLU A 103 5.41 15.12 -4.38
C GLU A 103 6.39 14.24 -3.58
N SER A 104 7.40 14.89 -3.02
CA SER A 104 8.44 14.29 -2.19
C SER A 104 8.56 15.12 -0.93
N GLU A 105 8.42 14.49 0.24
CA GLU A 105 8.43 15.16 1.54
C GLU A 105 9.40 14.50 2.54
N LEU A 106 9.68 13.20 2.36
CA LEU A 106 10.49 12.40 3.28
C LEU A 106 11.64 11.72 2.55
N SER A 107 12.85 12.01 3.00
CA SER A 107 14.03 11.24 2.60
C SER A 107 14.17 10.02 3.51
N GLY A 108 14.26 8.81 2.94
CA GLY A 108 14.49 7.58 3.73
C GLY A 108 13.86 6.29 3.19
N SER A 109 13.03 6.37 2.15
CA SER A 109 12.50 5.19 1.48
C SER A 109 13.49 4.63 0.45
N ILE A 110 13.45 3.31 0.25
CA ILE A 110 14.40 2.60 -0.61
C ILE A 110 13.59 1.72 -1.57
N ILE A 111 14.04 1.67 -2.83
CA ILE A 111 13.48 0.78 -3.83
C ILE A 111 13.80 -0.67 -3.44
N PRO A 112 12.81 -1.59 -3.39
CA PRO A 112 13.07 -2.99 -3.05
C PRO A 112 14.00 -3.66 -4.09
N PRO A 113 14.87 -4.58 -3.65
CA PRO A 113 15.66 -5.40 -4.57
C PRO A 113 14.76 -6.36 -5.35
N ASP A 114 15.31 -6.96 -6.40
CA ASP A 114 14.66 -8.09 -7.09
C ASP A 114 14.64 -9.32 -6.20
N ILE A 115 13.57 -10.13 -6.32
CA ILE A 115 13.34 -11.27 -5.43
C ILE A 115 13.00 -12.51 -6.24
N ALA A 116 13.58 -13.65 -5.85
CA ALA A 116 13.27 -14.94 -6.46
C ALA A 116 11.78 -15.29 -6.30
N ILE A 117 11.27 -16.14 -7.19
CA ILE A 117 9.88 -16.61 -7.17
C ILE A 117 9.50 -17.17 -5.77
N CYS A 118 8.32 -16.79 -5.28
CA CYS A 118 7.80 -17.32 -4.01
C CYS A 118 7.14 -18.69 -4.18
N ASN A 119 6.90 -19.39 -3.06
CA ASN A 119 6.27 -20.71 -3.08
C ASN A 119 4.85 -20.69 -3.65
N GLU A 120 4.09 -19.61 -3.48
CA GLU A 120 2.73 -19.51 -4.04
C GLU A 120 2.75 -19.38 -5.57
N CYS A 121 3.59 -18.50 -6.12
CA CYS A 121 3.80 -18.45 -7.56
C CYS A 121 4.36 -19.77 -8.10
N LEU A 122 5.23 -20.46 -7.37
CA LEU A 122 5.74 -21.76 -7.80
C LEU A 122 4.66 -22.84 -7.84
N LYS A 123 3.67 -22.80 -6.93
CA LYS A 123 2.49 -23.67 -6.97
C LYS A 123 1.63 -23.36 -8.19
N GLU A 124 1.28 -22.08 -8.40
CA GLU A 124 0.48 -21.65 -9.57
C GLU A 124 1.16 -22.03 -10.90
N LEU A 125 2.48 -21.83 -10.99
CA LEU A 125 3.28 -22.16 -12.17
C LEU A 125 3.20 -23.64 -12.55
N ARG A 126 3.02 -24.53 -11.57
CA ARG A 126 3.02 -25.99 -11.74
C ARG A 126 1.63 -26.61 -11.78
N ASP A 127 0.58 -25.82 -11.54
CA ASP A 127 -0.80 -26.28 -11.52
C ASP A 127 -1.44 -26.18 -12.90
N ARG A 128 -1.71 -27.32 -13.53
CA ARG A 128 -2.34 -27.42 -14.87
C ARG A 128 -3.73 -26.79 -14.96
N SER A 129 -4.42 -26.62 -13.83
CA SER A 129 -5.72 -25.97 -13.77
C SER A 129 -5.61 -24.45 -13.62
N ASN A 130 -4.43 -23.94 -13.23
CA ASN A 130 -4.19 -22.53 -13.10
C ASN A 130 -3.95 -21.91 -14.48
N PRO A 131 -4.55 -20.76 -14.80
CA PRO A 131 -4.29 -20.09 -16.07
C PRO A 131 -2.84 -19.63 -16.28
N ARG A 132 -2.06 -19.57 -15.20
CA ARG A 132 -0.63 -19.25 -15.22
C ARG A 132 0.26 -20.50 -15.24
N TYR A 133 -0.30 -21.67 -15.56
CA TYR A 133 0.48 -22.90 -15.77
C TYR A 133 1.61 -22.66 -16.78
N GLU A 134 2.84 -22.98 -16.39
CA GLU A 134 4.06 -22.79 -17.20
C GLU A 134 4.31 -21.34 -17.68
N TYR A 135 3.64 -20.34 -17.09
CA TYR A 135 3.85 -18.93 -17.44
C TYR A 135 5.19 -18.40 -16.93
N PHE A 136 6.16 -18.24 -17.82
CA PHE A 136 7.55 -17.91 -17.49
C PHE A 136 7.73 -16.59 -16.71
N PHE A 137 6.86 -15.60 -16.90
CA PHE A 137 6.93 -14.31 -16.21
C PHE A 137 6.03 -14.23 -14.97
N ILE A 138 5.65 -15.38 -14.38
CA ILE A 138 4.80 -15.40 -13.19
C ILE A 138 5.46 -14.64 -12.04
N THR A 139 4.67 -13.77 -11.40
CA THR A 139 5.10 -12.96 -10.27
C THR A 139 3.88 -12.50 -9.47
N CYS A 140 4.08 -12.19 -8.20
CA CYS A 140 3.08 -11.59 -7.32
C CYS A 140 3.67 -10.37 -6.61
N THR A 141 2.94 -9.80 -5.64
CA THR A 141 3.45 -8.69 -4.82
C THR A 141 4.66 -9.07 -3.96
N ASP A 142 4.86 -10.36 -3.72
CA ASP A 142 5.84 -10.90 -2.77
C ASP A 142 7.09 -11.50 -3.44
N CYS A 143 7.19 -11.45 -4.78
CA CYS A 143 8.37 -11.92 -5.51
C CYS A 143 8.54 -11.22 -6.86
N GLY A 144 9.59 -11.56 -7.61
CA GLY A 144 9.85 -11.12 -8.97
C GLY A 144 10.71 -9.85 -9.07
N PRO A 145 10.90 -9.33 -10.28
CA PRO A 145 11.73 -8.15 -10.51
C PRO A 145 11.09 -6.90 -9.89
N ARG A 146 11.94 -6.02 -9.37
CA ARG A 146 11.61 -4.74 -8.77
C ARG A 146 12.60 -3.70 -9.26
N TYR A 147 13.76 -3.60 -8.62
CA TYR A 147 14.80 -2.64 -8.95
C TYR A 147 15.12 -2.64 -10.45
N THR A 148 15.27 -3.82 -11.05
CA THR A 148 15.61 -3.96 -12.49
C THR A 148 14.55 -3.44 -13.46
N ILE A 149 13.30 -3.28 -13.04
CA ILE A 149 12.19 -2.87 -13.92
C ILE A 149 11.64 -1.48 -13.60
N ILE A 150 12.04 -0.87 -12.49
CA ILE A 150 11.59 0.48 -12.11
C ILE A 150 12.40 1.51 -12.88
N GLU A 151 11.71 2.37 -13.63
CA GLU A 151 12.36 3.45 -14.38
C GLU A 151 12.30 4.78 -13.61
N ARG A 152 11.23 5.01 -12.85
CA ARG A 152 11.09 6.18 -11.96
C ARG A 152 10.09 5.93 -10.83
N LEU A 153 10.11 6.82 -9.85
CA LEU A 153 9.13 6.86 -8.76
C LEU A 153 8.03 7.90 -9.07
N PRO A 154 6.84 7.77 -8.48
CA PRO A 154 6.37 6.68 -7.61
C PRO A 154 6.22 5.33 -8.35
N TYR A 155 6.34 4.21 -7.64
CA TYR A 155 6.10 2.88 -8.17
C TYR A 155 4.65 2.75 -8.64
N ASP A 156 4.49 2.69 -9.96
CA ASP A 156 3.28 2.30 -10.65
C ASP A 156 3.67 1.63 -11.96
N ARG A 157 2.76 0.85 -12.54
CA ARG A 157 3.03 0.12 -13.79
C ARG A 157 3.54 1.04 -14.90
N GLU A 158 2.97 2.23 -15.03
CA GLU A 158 3.35 3.26 -16.00
C GLU A 158 4.79 3.79 -15.84
N ASN A 159 5.35 3.64 -14.64
CA ASN A 159 6.71 4.06 -14.27
C ASN A 159 7.69 2.88 -14.23
N THR A 160 7.32 1.75 -14.83
CA THR A 160 8.17 0.56 -14.99
C THR A 160 8.29 0.19 -16.46
N THR A 161 9.26 -0.68 -16.77
CA THR A 161 9.36 -1.31 -18.10
C THR A 161 8.09 -2.09 -18.49
N MET A 162 7.26 -2.47 -17.51
CA MET A 162 5.97 -3.13 -17.73
C MET A 162 4.91 -2.22 -18.37
N ARG A 163 5.14 -0.91 -18.49
CA ARG A 163 4.22 0.04 -19.17
C ARG A 163 3.90 -0.37 -20.61
N LYS A 164 4.83 -1.07 -21.27
CA LYS A 164 4.70 -1.52 -22.66
C LYS A 164 3.77 -2.72 -22.83
N PHE A 165 3.31 -3.32 -21.72
CA PHE A 165 2.45 -4.48 -21.70
C PHE A 165 1.12 -4.11 -21.03
N PRO A 166 0.10 -3.65 -21.75
CA PRO A 166 -1.23 -3.42 -21.19
C PRO A 166 -1.78 -4.68 -20.52
N MET A 167 -2.46 -4.53 -19.37
CA MET A 167 -3.10 -5.67 -18.72
C MET A 167 -4.29 -6.13 -19.56
N CYS A 168 -4.40 -7.44 -19.77
CA CYS A 168 -5.60 -8.03 -20.35
C CYS A 168 -6.75 -8.06 -19.32
N SER A 169 -7.95 -8.45 -19.76
CA SER A 169 -9.13 -8.62 -18.91
C SER A 169 -9.14 -9.93 -18.12
N PHE A 170 -8.02 -10.64 -18.10
CA PHE A 170 -7.88 -11.98 -17.53
C PHE A 170 -7.88 -11.94 -16.00
#